data_AF-A0A9D9QDY3-F1
#
_entry.id   AF-A0A9D9QDY3-F1
#
_cell.length_a   1.000
_cell.length_b   1.000
_cell.length_c   1.000
_cell.angle_alpha   90.00
_cell.angle_beta   90.00
_cell.angle_gamma   90.00
#
_symmetry.space_group_name_H-M   'P 1'
#
loop_
_entity.id
_entity.type
_entity.pdbx_description
1 polymer ?
#
loop_
_entity_poly.entity_id
_entity_poly.type
_entity_poly.pdbx_seq_one_letter_code
_entity_poly.pdbx_strand_id
1 'polypeptide(L)'
;MKKLIILFSALLCAAAALAQTPEEILSRMEAAMNAHEKDGIAMVVDVKMPILGTMSSKTYAVGEKFRVEVSMAGVDVITWSDGKTKWTYTSKDNEVVIENENPDRPTSSDSDTEMFSGIAEGYDVSLSKETDKAWYFNCKKSKTNKDKDAPKSIDIVVAKGTYYPISLSAQLKGVSITMRNVTFGVSDKQVSFNAKDYPDVKITDKR
;
A
#
# COMPACT_ATOMS: atom_id res chain seq x y z
N MET A 1 45.66 21.23 51.03
CA MET A 1 45.77 20.83 49.60
C MET A 1 44.39 20.40 49.14
N LYS A 2 43.90 21.04 48.06
CA LYS A 2 42.90 20.57 47.06
C LYS A 2 41.57 20.05 47.64
N LYS A 3 40.51 20.86 47.74
CA LYS A 3 39.54 21.26 46.68
C LYS A 3 38.98 20.08 45.87
N LEU A 4 37.67 20.18 45.55
CA LEU A 4 36.84 19.39 44.61
C LEU A 4 36.25 18.09 45.20
N ILE A 5 34.95 17.77 45.22
CA ILE A 5 33.72 18.09 44.43
C ILE A 5 32.58 17.42 45.28
N ILE A 6 31.61 18.08 45.93
CA ILE A 6 30.36 18.73 45.45
C ILE A 6 29.65 17.99 44.29
N LEU A 7 28.41 17.56 44.53
CA LEU A 7 27.38 17.10 43.57
C LEU A 7 27.52 15.68 43.00
N PHE A 8 26.74 14.75 43.56
CA PHE A 8 26.26 13.54 42.86
C PHE A 8 24.73 13.44 42.99
N SER A 9 24.06 14.54 42.69
CA SER A 9 22.60 14.66 42.72
C SER A 9 22.12 15.56 41.58
N ALA A 10 22.40 15.15 40.34
CA ALA A 10 21.73 15.65 39.14
C ALA A 10 22.12 14.80 37.93
N LEU A 11 21.47 13.65 37.73
CA LEU A 11 21.07 13.17 36.40
C LEU A 11 20.20 11.92 36.55
N LEU A 12 19.01 12.07 37.15
CA LEU A 12 17.89 11.27 36.69
C LEU A 12 17.56 11.84 35.31
N CYS A 13 18.24 11.35 34.26
CA CYS A 13 17.71 11.46 32.90
C CYS A 13 16.43 10.61 32.89
N ALA A 14 15.34 11.21 33.35
CA ALA A 14 14.03 10.81 32.89
C ALA A 14 14.05 11.04 31.38
N ALA A 15 14.42 10.01 30.63
CA ALA A 15 13.96 9.86 29.26
C ALA A 15 12.44 9.73 29.37
N ALA A 16 11.77 10.87 29.52
CA ALA A 16 10.37 10.95 29.16
C ALA A 16 10.36 10.57 27.69
N ALA A 17 9.99 9.31 27.41
CA ALA A 17 9.61 8.92 26.08
C ALA A 17 8.51 9.92 25.69
N LEU A 18 8.86 10.88 24.85
CA LEU A 18 7.88 11.81 24.31
C LEU A 18 6.86 10.93 23.61
N ALA A 19 5.62 10.93 24.13
CA ALA A 19 4.53 10.23 23.50
C ALA A 19 4.39 10.82 22.10
N GLN A 20 4.64 10.00 21.07
CA GLN A 20 4.53 10.43 19.68
C GLN A 20 3.07 10.77 19.39
N THR A 21 2.82 11.85 18.67
CA THR A 21 1.46 12.15 18.23
C THR A 21 1.04 11.15 17.13
N PRO A 22 -0.27 10.93 16.94
CA PRO A 22 -0.75 10.10 15.84
C PRO A 22 -0.22 10.53 14.47
N GLU A 23 -0.14 11.83 14.22
CA GLU A 23 0.37 12.43 12.99
C GLU A 23 1.87 12.15 12.81
N GLU A 24 2.66 12.23 13.88
CA GLU A 24 4.09 11.89 13.83
C GLU A 24 4.32 10.41 13.48
N ILE A 25 3.47 9.51 13.97
CA ILE A 25 3.58 8.08 13.64
C ILE A 25 3.24 7.83 12.16
N LEU A 26 2.17 8.46 11.64
CA LEU A 26 1.82 8.34 10.23
C LEU A 26 2.87 8.99 9.32
N SER A 27 3.45 10.11 9.71
CA SER A 27 4.57 10.73 8.96
C SER A 27 5.81 9.82 8.91
N ARG A 28 6.12 9.11 9.99
CA ARG A 28 7.19 8.09 10.00
C ARG A 28 6.85 6.88 9.14
N MET A 29 5.58 6.48 9.08
CA MET A 29 5.13 5.43 8.17
C MET A 29 5.35 5.85 6.72
N GLU A 30 4.95 7.06 6.33
CA GLU A 30 5.19 7.61 4.99
C GLU A 30 6.69 7.67 4.67
N ALA A 31 7.52 8.14 5.61
CA ALA A 31 8.97 8.16 5.45
C ALA A 31 9.56 6.75 5.28
N ALA A 32 9.05 5.76 6.01
CA ALA A 32 9.46 4.37 5.88
C ALA A 32 9.05 3.80 4.50
N MET A 33 7.84 4.10 4.01
CA MET A 33 7.42 3.72 2.66
C MET A 33 8.34 4.31 1.59
N ASN A 34 8.63 5.61 1.68
CA ASN A 34 9.47 6.32 0.73
C ASN A 34 10.92 5.81 0.73
N ALA A 35 11.45 5.39 1.88
CA ALA A 35 12.78 4.79 1.97
C ALA A 35 12.89 3.47 1.18
N HIS A 36 11.76 2.78 0.95
CA HIS A 36 11.68 1.52 0.22
C HIS A 36 11.02 1.65 -1.17
N GLU A 37 10.84 2.87 -1.69
CA GLU A 37 10.24 3.13 -3.01
C GLU A 37 10.91 2.31 -4.12
N LYS A 38 12.24 2.13 -4.02
CA LYS A 38 13.05 1.38 -5.00
C LYS A 38 13.05 -0.13 -4.77
N ASP A 39 12.70 -0.59 -3.58
CA ASP A 39 12.76 -1.99 -3.20
C ASP A 39 11.56 -2.77 -3.73
N GLY A 40 10.59 -2.09 -4.34
CA GLY A 40 9.35 -2.69 -4.82
C GLY A 40 8.44 -3.13 -3.67
N ILE A 41 7.15 -3.18 -3.94
CA ILE A 41 6.11 -3.46 -2.95
C ILE A 41 5.23 -4.62 -3.41
N ALA A 42 4.83 -5.47 -2.46
CA ALA A 42 3.76 -6.45 -2.66
C ALA A 42 2.70 -6.28 -1.59
N MET A 43 1.43 -6.43 -1.98
CA MET A 43 0.29 -6.31 -1.08
C MET A 43 -0.90 -7.14 -1.59
N VAL A 44 -1.87 -7.34 -0.72
CA VAL A 44 -3.18 -7.86 -1.09
C VAL A 44 -4.19 -6.72 -1.05
N VAL A 45 -4.94 -6.54 -2.13
CA VAL A 45 -6.00 -5.53 -2.24
C VAL A 45 -7.35 -6.22 -2.28
N ASP A 46 -8.20 -5.92 -1.30
CA ASP A 46 -9.61 -6.32 -1.34
C ASP A 46 -10.46 -5.15 -1.79
N VAL A 47 -11.30 -5.39 -2.78
CA VAL A 47 -12.34 -4.47 -3.23
C VAL A 47 -13.70 -5.09 -2.91
N LYS A 48 -14.38 -4.53 -1.91
CA LYS A 48 -15.70 -4.97 -1.48
C LYS A 48 -16.78 -4.08 -2.09
N MET A 49 -17.66 -4.71 -2.86
CA MET A 49 -18.83 -4.10 -3.47
C MET A 49 -20.12 -4.69 -2.86
N PRO A 50 -21.14 -3.88 -2.55
CA PRO A 50 -22.36 -4.35 -1.85
C PRO A 50 -23.08 -5.52 -2.54
N ILE A 51 -23.10 -5.52 -3.88
CA ILE A 51 -23.85 -6.53 -4.66
C ILE A 51 -22.94 -7.68 -5.12
N LEU A 52 -21.70 -7.36 -5.53
CA LEU A 52 -20.79 -8.31 -6.15
C LEU A 52 -19.87 -9.04 -5.16
N GLY A 53 -19.94 -8.70 -3.87
CA GLY A 53 -19.10 -9.31 -2.84
C GLY A 53 -17.70 -8.71 -2.79
N THR A 54 -16.73 -9.48 -2.32
CA THR A 54 -15.33 -9.05 -2.19
C THR A 54 -14.50 -9.69 -3.27
N MET A 55 -13.83 -8.87 -4.07
CA MET A 55 -12.78 -9.30 -4.98
C MET A 55 -11.43 -9.09 -4.29
N SER A 56 -10.52 -10.04 -4.42
CA SER A 56 -9.19 -9.96 -3.82
C SER A 56 -8.13 -10.09 -4.91
N SER A 57 -7.14 -9.22 -4.90
CA SER A 57 -5.99 -9.26 -5.78
C SER A 57 -4.68 -9.32 -5.00
N LYS A 58 -3.65 -9.93 -5.59
CA LYS A 58 -2.26 -9.72 -5.16
C LYS A 58 -1.62 -8.75 -6.13
N THR A 59 -1.13 -7.64 -5.60
CA THR A 59 -0.45 -6.60 -6.38
C THR A 59 1.03 -6.60 -6.04
N TYR A 60 1.86 -6.47 -7.06
CA TYR A 60 3.31 -6.31 -6.99
C TYR A 60 3.68 -5.09 -7.83
N ALA A 61 4.51 -4.17 -7.34
CA ALA A 61 4.91 -2.98 -8.08
C ALA A 61 6.38 -2.63 -7.84
N VAL A 62 7.05 -2.12 -8.87
CA VAL A 62 8.42 -1.59 -8.84
C VAL A 62 8.49 -0.38 -9.78
N GLY A 63 8.52 0.83 -9.23
CA GLY A 63 8.37 2.05 -10.03
C GLY A 63 7.04 2.02 -10.80
N GLU A 64 7.09 2.28 -12.10
CA GLU A 64 5.92 2.25 -13.01
C GLU A 64 5.50 0.82 -13.40
N LYS A 65 6.32 -0.20 -13.10
CA LYS A 65 6.01 -1.58 -13.46
C LYS A 65 5.13 -2.23 -12.41
N PHE A 66 4.16 -3.03 -12.84
CA PHE A 66 3.32 -3.77 -11.92
C PHE A 66 2.92 -5.14 -12.44
N ARG A 67 2.52 -5.99 -11.49
CA ARG A 67 1.79 -7.23 -11.74
C ARG A 67 0.61 -7.33 -10.78
N VAL A 68 -0.56 -7.66 -11.31
CA VAL A 68 -1.77 -7.90 -10.53
C VAL A 68 -2.28 -9.30 -10.83
N GLU A 69 -2.54 -10.07 -9.78
CA GLU A 69 -3.14 -11.40 -9.86
C GLU A 69 -4.52 -11.37 -9.22
N VAL A 70 -5.54 -11.81 -9.97
CA VAL A 70 -6.91 -11.95 -9.49
C VAL A 70 -7.42 -13.34 -9.83
N SER A 71 -8.07 -14.01 -8.87
CA SER A 71 -8.83 -15.21 -9.13
C SER A 71 -10.31 -14.92 -8.87
N MET A 72 -11.14 -15.04 -9.90
CA MET A 72 -12.58 -14.79 -9.81
C MET A 72 -13.35 -15.90 -10.50
N ALA A 73 -14.26 -16.54 -9.77
CA ALA A 73 -15.09 -17.64 -10.27
C ALA A 73 -14.29 -18.79 -10.95
N GLY A 74 -13.10 -19.09 -10.42
CA GLY A 74 -12.21 -20.14 -10.96
C GLY A 74 -11.43 -19.73 -12.21
N VAL A 75 -11.50 -18.46 -12.61
CA VAL A 75 -10.68 -17.90 -13.68
C VAL A 75 -9.58 -17.07 -13.05
N ASP A 76 -8.34 -17.41 -13.38
CA ASP A 76 -7.16 -16.66 -12.98
C ASP A 76 -6.84 -15.65 -14.07
N VAL A 77 -6.68 -14.40 -13.65
CA VAL A 77 -6.26 -13.29 -14.49
C VAL A 77 -4.97 -12.75 -13.90
N ILE A 78 -3.93 -12.68 -14.72
CA ILE A 78 -2.66 -12.08 -14.34
C ILE A 78 -2.36 -10.98 -15.34
N THR A 79 -2.20 -9.76 -14.83
CA THR A 79 -1.88 -8.59 -15.63
C THR A 79 -0.49 -8.12 -15.27
N TRP A 80 0.35 -7.85 -16.27
CA TRP A 80 1.61 -7.15 -16.12
C TRP A 80 1.57 -5.85 -16.92
N SER A 81 2.26 -4.83 -16.45
CA SER A 81 2.54 -3.63 -17.24
C SER A 81 3.95 -3.12 -16.97
N ASP A 82 4.54 -2.55 -18.00
CA ASP A 82 5.78 -1.79 -17.90
C ASP A 82 5.58 -0.27 -18.04
N GLY A 83 4.33 0.20 -17.94
CA GLY A 83 3.91 1.59 -18.17
C GLY A 83 3.69 1.94 -19.64
N LYS A 84 4.03 1.05 -20.59
CA LYS A 84 3.85 1.27 -22.04
C LYS A 84 3.09 0.13 -22.71
N THR A 85 3.37 -1.10 -22.30
CA THR A 85 2.74 -2.31 -22.78
C THR A 85 2.08 -3.02 -21.61
N LYS A 86 0.89 -3.56 -21.86
CA LYS A 86 0.17 -4.42 -20.94
C LYS A 86 0.11 -5.84 -21.48
N TRP A 87 0.33 -6.81 -20.61
CA TRP A 87 0.13 -8.23 -20.87
C TRP A 87 -0.97 -8.73 -19.95
N THR A 88 -2.01 -9.35 -20.50
CA THR A 88 -3.09 -9.95 -19.71
C THR A 88 -3.19 -11.43 -20.03
N TYR A 89 -2.83 -12.28 -19.06
CA TYR A 89 -3.10 -13.71 -19.09
C TYR A 89 -4.51 -13.97 -18.54
N THR A 90 -5.25 -14.88 -19.18
CA THR A 90 -6.49 -15.45 -18.63
C THR A 90 -6.47 -16.97 -18.72
N SER A 91 -6.71 -17.66 -17.60
CA SER A 91 -6.72 -19.14 -17.56
C SER A 91 -7.86 -19.77 -18.36
N LYS A 92 -8.98 -19.05 -18.50
CA LYS A 92 -10.17 -19.47 -19.28
C LYS A 92 -9.82 -19.79 -20.73
N ASP A 93 -9.06 -18.92 -21.37
CA ASP A 93 -8.73 -19.02 -22.80
C ASP A 93 -7.29 -19.53 -23.00
N ASN A 94 -6.56 -19.74 -21.90
CA ASN A 94 -5.14 -20.07 -21.85
C ASN A 94 -4.33 -19.17 -22.81
N GLU A 95 -4.56 -17.87 -22.70
CA GLU A 95 -4.07 -16.86 -23.64
C GLU A 95 -3.50 -15.65 -22.90
N VAL A 96 -2.38 -15.12 -23.42
CA VAL A 96 -1.84 -13.81 -23.11
C VAL A 96 -2.19 -12.87 -24.25
N VAL A 97 -2.88 -11.78 -23.92
CA VAL A 97 -3.15 -10.67 -24.83
C VAL A 97 -2.21 -9.51 -24.52
N ILE A 98 -1.56 -8.96 -25.55
CA ILE A 98 -0.63 -7.83 -25.45
C ILE A 98 -1.28 -6.59 -26.07
N GLU A 99 -1.33 -5.49 -25.33
CA GLU A 99 -1.96 -4.24 -25.75
C GLU A 99 -1.07 -3.04 -25.35
N ASN A 100 -1.22 -1.90 -26.02
CA ASN A 100 -0.58 -0.66 -25.56
C ASN A 100 -1.27 -0.22 -24.27
N GLU A 101 -0.50 0.22 -23.28
CA GLU A 101 -1.07 0.78 -22.06
C GLU A 101 -1.77 2.11 -22.40
N ASN A 102 -3.00 2.27 -21.92
CA ASN A 102 -3.71 3.52 -22.09
C ASN A 102 -3.45 4.38 -20.85
N PRO A 103 -2.69 5.50 -20.96
CA PRO A 103 -2.35 6.34 -19.81
C PRO A 103 -3.59 7.00 -19.18
N ASP A 104 -4.72 7.08 -19.89
CA ASP A 104 -5.96 7.69 -19.40
C ASP A 104 -6.88 6.73 -18.64
N ARG A 105 -6.53 5.43 -18.57
CA ARG A 105 -7.24 4.49 -17.70
C ARG A 105 -6.40 4.28 -16.45
N PRO A 106 -6.90 4.62 -15.25
CA PRO A 106 -6.24 4.19 -14.04
C PRO A 106 -6.16 2.66 -14.09
N THR A 107 -4.95 2.13 -14.24
CA THR A 107 -4.70 0.74 -13.94
C THR A 107 -4.87 0.60 -12.43
N SER A 108 -5.30 -0.57 -11.96
CA SER A 108 -5.49 -0.82 -10.52
C SER A 108 -4.21 -0.66 -9.68
N SER A 109 -3.08 -0.33 -10.29
CA SER A 109 -1.74 -0.24 -9.72
C SER A 109 -1.20 1.19 -9.68
N ASP A 110 -1.63 2.07 -10.59
CA ASP A 110 -1.29 3.50 -10.50
C ASP A 110 -1.85 4.10 -9.19
N SER A 111 -2.85 3.45 -8.59
CA SER A 111 -3.44 3.84 -7.31
C SER A 111 -2.73 3.34 -6.06
N ASP A 112 -1.99 2.24 -6.11
CA ASP A 112 -1.79 1.45 -4.89
C ASP A 112 -0.60 1.91 -4.02
N THR A 113 0.46 2.50 -4.62
CA THR A 113 1.54 3.15 -3.86
C THR A 113 1.25 4.62 -3.56
N GLU A 114 0.60 5.32 -4.49
CA GLU A 114 0.15 6.70 -4.27
C GLU A 114 -0.83 6.81 -3.11
N MET A 115 -1.64 5.77 -2.86
CA MET A 115 -2.60 5.72 -1.75
C MET A 115 -1.98 5.88 -0.35
N PHE A 116 -0.69 5.57 -0.17
CA PHE A 116 -0.02 5.76 1.12
C PHE A 116 0.59 7.15 1.30
N SER A 117 0.84 7.87 0.21
CA SER A 117 1.44 9.21 0.25
C SER A 117 0.39 10.26 0.60
N GLY A 118 0.67 11.12 1.58
CA GLY A 118 -0.25 12.17 2.00
C GLY A 118 -1.57 11.63 2.55
N ILE A 119 -1.59 10.40 3.06
CA ILE A 119 -2.84 9.74 3.47
C ILE A 119 -3.51 10.42 4.67
N ALA A 120 -2.72 11.12 5.48
CA ALA A 120 -3.24 11.94 6.57
C ALA A 120 -3.72 13.33 6.10
N GLU A 121 -3.38 13.77 4.89
CA GLU A 121 -3.71 15.11 4.41
C GLU A 121 -5.22 15.29 4.23
N GLY A 122 -5.76 16.33 4.87
CA GLY A 122 -7.20 16.57 4.86
C GLY A 122 -8.01 15.58 5.70
N TYR A 123 -7.38 14.85 6.63
CA TYR A 123 -8.03 14.03 7.64
C TYR A 123 -7.66 14.48 9.05
N ASP A 124 -8.63 14.42 9.96
CA ASP A 124 -8.40 14.52 11.39
C ASP A 124 -8.00 13.12 11.89
N VAL A 125 -6.77 12.97 12.37
CA VAL A 125 -6.17 11.69 12.76
C VAL A 125 -6.37 11.43 14.24
N SER A 126 -6.71 10.18 14.59
CA SER A 126 -6.83 9.76 15.99
C SER A 126 -6.31 8.34 16.19
N LEU A 127 -5.58 8.12 17.30
CA LEU A 127 -5.20 6.78 17.74
C LEU A 127 -6.43 6.10 18.34
N SER A 128 -6.93 5.05 17.68
CA SER A 128 -8.14 4.33 18.10
C SER A 128 -7.81 3.15 19.02
N LYS A 129 -6.64 2.53 18.83
CA LYS A 129 -6.15 1.42 19.64
C LYS A 129 -4.63 1.33 19.55
N GLU A 130 -4.01 0.86 20.62
CA GLU A 130 -2.59 0.55 20.65
C GLU A 130 -2.37 -0.86 21.22
N THR A 131 -1.39 -1.56 20.69
CA THR A 131 -0.94 -2.89 21.14
C THR A 131 0.57 -2.89 21.27
N ASP A 132 1.15 -3.97 21.81
CA ASP A 132 2.60 -4.11 21.89
C ASP A 132 3.30 -4.13 20.52
N LYS A 133 2.56 -4.46 19.45
CA LYS A 133 3.11 -4.65 18.10
C LYS A 133 2.68 -3.60 17.09
N ALA A 134 1.56 -2.91 17.31
CA ALA A 134 0.97 -2.02 16.32
C ALA A 134 0.17 -0.87 16.92
N TRP A 135 0.12 0.23 16.18
CA TRP A 135 -0.82 1.34 16.36
C TRP A 135 -1.97 1.24 15.37
N TYR A 136 -3.17 1.59 15.82
CA TYR A 136 -4.38 1.62 15.01
C TYR A 136 -4.91 3.04 14.98
N PHE A 137 -5.14 3.56 13.78
CA PHE A 137 -5.60 4.91 13.54
C PHE A 137 -6.98 4.91 12.89
N ASN A 138 -7.80 5.87 13.29
CA ASN A 138 -8.99 6.27 12.54
C ASN A 138 -8.78 7.70 12.05
N CYS A 139 -8.75 7.87 10.74
CA CYS A 139 -8.60 9.14 10.06
C CYS A 139 -9.98 9.53 9.52
N LYS A 140 -10.57 10.61 10.04
CA LYS A 140 -11.87 11.11 9.58
C LYS A 140 -11.67 12.28 8.66
N LYS A 141 -12.40 12.33 7.55
CA LYS A 141 -12.27 13.44 6.60
C LYS A 141 -12.52 14.77 7.31
N SER A 142 -11.53 15.66 7.24
CA SER A 142 -11.60 16.96 7.90
C SER A 142 -12.64 17.84 7.22
N LYS A 143 -13.25 18.75 7.99
CA LYS A 143 -14.24 19.72 7.45
C LYS A 143 -13.65 20.66 6.40
N THR A 144 -12.34 20.82 6.41
CA THR A 144 -11.59 21.66 5.45
C THR A 144 -11.26 20.92 4.16
N ASN A 145 -11.40 19.59 4.12
CA ASN A 145 -11.17 18.78 2.94
C ASN A 145 -12.36 18.94 1.97
N LYS A 146 -12.10 19.64 0.86
CA LYS A 146 -13.10 19.99 -0.17
C LYS A 146 -13.23 18.95 -1.28
N ASP A 147 -12.35 17.96 -1.32
CA ASP A 147 -12.47 16.87 -2.29
C ASP A 147 -13.80 16.14 -2.04
N LYS A 148 -14.64 15.96 -3.06
CA LYS A 148 -15.94 15.29 -2.91
C LYS A 148 -15.86 13.77 -3.01
N ASP A 149 -14.71 13.26 -3.47
CA ASP A 149 -14.50 11.84 -3.77
C ASP A 149 -13.55 11.17 -2.77
N ALA A 150 -12.77 11.95 -2.02
CA ALA A 150 -12.02 11.44 -0.87
C ALA A 150 -12.90 10.64 0.12
N PRO A 151 -12.43 9.47 0.60
CA PRO A 151 -13.10 8.65 1.61
C PRO A 151 -13.63 9.43 2.81
N LYS A 152 -14.75 8.97 3.39
CA LYS A 152 -15.25 9.58 4.65
C LYS A 152 -14.34 9.26 5.83
N SER A 153 -13.75 8.07 5.82
CA SER A 153 -12.82 7.60 6.82
C SER A 153 -11.82 6.64 6.22
N ILE A 154 -10.63 6.62 6.81
CA ILE A 154 -9.56 5.69 6.53
C ILE A 154 -9.12 5.08 7.87
N ASP A 155 -9.04 3.76 7.93
CA ASP A 155 -8.44 3.04 9.05
C ASP A 155 -7.04 2.58 8.65
N ILE A 156 -6.04 2.88 9.47
CA ILE A 156 -4.63 2.57 9.21
C ILE A 156 -4.08 1.76 10.38
N VAL A 157 -3.33 0.71 10.09
CA VAL A 157 -2.60 -0.06 11.10
C VAL A 157 -1.11 0.01 10.78
N VAL A 158 -0.30 0.40 11.74
CA VAL A 158 1.14 0.63 11.57
C VAL A 158 1.94 -0.24 12.55
N ALA A 159 2.97 -0.93 12.06
CA ALA A 159 3.85 -1.75 12.88
C ALA A 159 4.79 -0.90 13.76
N LYS A 160 4.92 -1.24 15.05
CA LYS A 160 5.78 -0.49 15.99
C LYS A 160 7.28 -0.60 15.74
N GLY A 161 7.73 -1.75 15.24
CA GLY A 161 9.16 -2.02 15.05
C GLY A 161 9.75 -1.36 13.80
N THR A 162 8.94 -1.23 12.73
CA THR A 162 9.43 -0.80 11.41
C THR A 162 8.73 0.44 10.89
N TYR A 163 7.64 0.88 11.53
CA TYR A 163 6.72 1.90 11.01
C TYR A 163 6.06 1.54 9.67
N TYR A 164 6.16 0.28 9.22
CA TYR A 164 5.49 -0.12 7.99
C TYR A 164 3.97 -0.22 8.16
N PRO A 165 3.18 0.11 7.12
CA PRO A 165 1.76 -0.15 7.13
C PRO A 165 1.51 -1.66 7.15
N ILE A 166 0.65 -2.11 8.06
CA ILE A 166 0.13 -3.48 8.10
C ILE A 166 -1.12 -3.56 7.22
N SER A 167 -1.99 -2.55 7.33
CA SER A 167 -3.20 -2.45 6.54
C SER A 167 -3.70 -1.01 6.44
N LEU A 168 -4.42 -0.73 5.35
CA LEU A 168 -5.13 0.50 5.09
C LEU A 168 -6.51 0.13 4.56
N SER A 169 -7.56 0.63 5.19
CA SER A 169 -8.94 0.41 4.74
C SER A 169 -9.65 1.74 4.54
N ALA A 170 -10.23 1.93 3.36
CA ALA A 170 -10.97 3.14 3.00
C ALA A 170 -12.40 2.79 2.55
N GLN A 171 -13.36 3.62 2.95
CA GLN A 171 -14.74 3.53 2.49
C GLN A 171 -15.03 4.66 1.48
N LEU A 172 -15.14 4.27 0.22
CA LEU A 172 -15.58 5.12 -0.90
C LEU A 172 -17.10 4.99 -1.10
N LYS A 173 -17.66 5.82 -1.98
CA LYS A 173 -19.08 5.76 -2.36
C LYS A 173 -19.37 4.41 -3.02
N GLY A 174 -20.01 3.50 -2.29
CA GLY A 174 -20.45 2.20 -2.80
C GLY A 174 -19.36 1.13 -2.90
N VAL A 175 -18.13 1.40 -2.47
CA VAL A 175 -17.01 0.45 -2.49
C VAL A 175 -16.15 0.62 -1.24
N SER A 176 -15.67 -0.48 -0.66
CA SER A 176 -14.60 -0.45 0.34
C SER A 176 -13.35 -1.07 -0.25
N ILE A 177 -12.21 -0.42 -0.04
CA ILE A 177 -10.89 -0.90 -0.47
C ILE A 177 -10.08 -1.20 0.79
N THR A 178 -9.43 -2.36 0.84
CA THR A 178 -8.51 -2.73 1.92
C THR A 178 -7.21 -3.25 1.34
N MET A 179 -6.12 -2.54 1.58
CA MET A 179 -4.76 -3.01 1.35
C MET A 179 -4.23 -3.66 2.63
N ARG A 180 -3.59 -4.81 2.51
CA ARG A 180 -2.99 -5.53 3.65
C ARG A 180 -1.81 -6.38 3.22
N ASN A 181 -1.08 -6.92 4.19
CA ASN A 181 0.09 -7.76 3.96
C ASN A 181 1.15 -7.05 3.11
N VAL A 182 1.37 -5.77 3.39
CA VAL A 182 2.37 -4.96 2.70
C VAL A 182 3.75 -5.51 3.02
N THR A 183 4.53 -5.77 1.98
CA THR A 183 5.91 -6.26 2.05
C THR A 183 6.76 -5.55 1.00
N PHE A 184 8.06 -5.46 1.26
CA PHE A 184 9.04 -4.85 0.37
C PHE A 184 10.02 -5.89 -0.17
N GLY A 185 10.80 -5.52 -1.20
CA GLY A 185 11.80 -6.40 -1.81
C GLY A 185 11.27 -7.14 -3.04
N VAL A 186 10.32 -6.54 -3.76
CA VAL A 186 9.83 -7.06 -5.04
C VAL A 186 10.83 -6.72 -6.14
N SER A 187 11.28 -7.76 -6.84
CA SER A 187 12.22 -7.61 -7.96
C SER A 187 11.51 -7.30 -9.28
N ASP A 188 12.24 -6.66 -10.21
CA ASP A 188 11.80 -6.39 -11.58
C ASP A 188 11.27 -7.65 -12.30
N LYS A 189 11.89 -8.81 -12.04
CA LYS A 189 11.47 -10.09 -12.60
C LYS A 189 10.07 -10.51 -12.13
N GLN A 190 9.68 -10.18 -10.91
CA GLN A 190 8.35 -10.54 -10.39
C GLN A 190 7.22 -9.73 -11.03
N VAL A 191 7.53 -8.51 -11.50
CA VAL A 191 6.58 -7.58 -12.13
C VAL A 191 6.67 -7.55 -13.65
N SER A 192 7.55 -8.33 -14.27
CA SER A 192 7.72 -8.39 -15.72
C SER A 192 7.13 -9.67 -16.30
N PHE A 193 6.44 -9.55 -17.43
CA PHE A 193 6.01 -10.71 -18.21
C PHE A 193 7.20 -11.38 -18.91
N ASN A 194 7.23 -12.71 -18.90
CA ASN A 194 8.23 -13.50 -19.61
C ASN A 194 7.56 -14.72 -20.26
N ALA A 195 7.50 -14.74 -21.59
CA ALA A 195 6.85 -15.79 -22.37
C ALA A 195 7.42 -17.21 -22.10
N LYS A 196 8.68 -17.32 -21.66
CA LYS A 196 9.30 -18.62 -21.32
C LYS A 196 8.65 -19.28 -20.11
N ASP A 197 8.01 -18.49 -19.25
CA ASP A 197 7.28 -19.00 -18.08
C ASP A 197 5.89 -19.53 -18.47
N TYR A 198 5.50 -19.40 -19.74
CA TYR A 198 4.18 -19.74 -20.30
C TYR A 198 4.29 -20.48 -21.66
N PRO A 199 4.96 -21.66 -21.73
CA PRO A 199 5.33 -22.31 -23.00
C PRO A 199 4.14 -22.79 -23.84
N ASP A 200 3.02 -23.16 -23.21
CA ASP A 200 1.82 -23.70 -23.88
C ASP A 200 0.67 -22.68 -23.97
N VAL A 201 0.96 -21.41 -23.68
CA VAL A 201 -0.04 -20.33 -23.68
C VAL A 201 -0.07 -19.65 -25.03
N LYS A 202 -1.26 -19.44 -25.57
CA LYS A 202 -1.43 -18.67 -26.81
C LYS A 202 -1.04 -17.22 -26.55
N ILE A 203 -0.26 -16.62 -27.45
CA ILE A 203 0.10 -15.20 -27.37
C ILE A 203 -0.56 -14.45 -28.53
N THR A 204 -1.32 -13.41 -28.23
CA THR A 204 -1.95 -12.51 -29.20
C THR A 204 -1.51 -11.08 -28.96
N ASP A 205 -0.80 -10.49 -29.93
CA ASP A 205 -0.33 -9.10 -29.88
C ASP A 205 -1.28 -8.19 -30.66
N LYS A 206 -1.75 -7.11 -30.02
CA LYS A 206 -2.70 -6.12 -30.58
C LYS A 206 -2.16 -4.68 -30.55
N ARG A 207 -0.87 -4.49 -30.27
CA ARG A 207 -0.25 -3.16 -30.21
C ARG A 207 -0.20 -2.45 -31.56
#